data_AF-A0A9D6K3I5-F1
#
_entry.id   AF-A0A9D6K3I5-F1
#
_cell.length_a   1.000
_cell.length_b   1.000
_cell.length_c   1.000
_cell.angle_alpha   90.00
_cell.angle_beta   90.00
_cell.angle_gamma   90.00
#
_symmetry.space_group_name_H-M   'P 1'
#
loop_
_entity.id
_entity.type
_entity.pdbx_description
1 polymer ?
#
loop_
_entity_poly.entity_id
_entity_poly.type
_entity_poly.pdbx_seq_one_letter_code
_entity_poly.pdbx_strand_id
1 'polypeptide(L)' 'MKTRVLILCIGNSCRSQTAEGILRRYGSDKFEVESVESETLSTRSSKRLP' A
#
# COMPACT_ATOMS: atom_id res chain seq x y z
N MET A 1 -17.79 -6.34 -8.91
CA MET A 1 -16.89 -6.70 -7.78
C MET A 1 -15.55 -6.05 -8.02
N LYS A 2 -14.92 -5.45 -7.01
CA LYS A 2 -13.59 -4.82 -7.13
C LYS A 2 -12.50 -5.84 -6.79
N THR A 3 -11.39 -5.77 -7.50
CA THR A 3 -10.24 -6.65 -7.22
C THR A 3 -9.44 -6.05 -6.07
N ARG A 4 -9.25 -6.83 -5.00
CA ARG A 4 -8.45 -6.41 -3.85
C ARG A 4 -6.97 -6.60 -4.17
N VAL A 5 -6.16 -5.57 -3.98
CA VAL A 5 -4.72 -5.55 -4.30
C VAL A 5 -3.94 -5.09 -3.07
N LEU A 6 -3.02 -5.93 -2.61
CA LEU A 6 -2.06 -5.61 -1.56
C LEU A 6 -0.68 -5.38 -2.17
N ILE A 7 -0.09 -4.21 -1.91
CA ILE A 7 1.23 -3.84 -2.41
C ILE A 7 2.24 -3.94 -1.26
N LEU A 8 3.19 -4.86 -1.41
CA LEU A 8 4.26 -5.10 -0.45
C LEU A 8 5.59 -4.55 -0.99
N CYS A 9 6.28 -3.77 -0.17
CA CYS A 9 7.65 -3.34 -0.43
C CYS A 9 8.56 -3.73 0.75
N ILE A 10 9.80 -4.08 0.45
CA ILE A 10 10.84 -4.36 1.44
C ILE A 10 11.73 -3.12 1.56
N GLY A 11 11.96 -2.67 2.80
CA GLY A 11 12.73 -1.46 3.13
C GLY A 11 11.95 -0.15 2.94
N ASN A 12 12.41 0.90 3.60
CA ASN A 12 11.89 2.28 3.69
C ASN A 12 11.82 3.07 2.36
N SER A 13 11.51 2.41 1.24
CA SER A 13 11.62 3.01 -0.08
C SER A 13 10.36 3.76 -0.54
N CYS A 14 9.29 3.85 0.25
CA CYS A 14 8.03 4.55 -0.07
C CYS A 14 7.38 4.14 -1.42
N ARG A 15 7.85 3.04 -2.04
CA ARG A 15 7.37 2.56 -3.36
C ARG A 15 5.96 2.01 -3.25
N SER A 16 5.67 1.32 -2.14
CA SER A 16 4.34 0.83 -1.74
C SER A 16 3.31 1.95 -1.68
N GLN A 17 3.62 3.07 -1.00
CA GLN A 17 2.73 4.24 -0.91
C GLN A 17 2.53 4.92 -2.27
N THR A 18 3.57 5.02 -3.10
CA THR A 18 3.47 5.63 -4.43
C THR A 18 2.56 4.80 -5.34
N ALA A 19 2.75 3.49 -5.37
CA ALA A 19 1.92 2.58 -6.16
C ALA A 19 0.46 2.56 -5.69
N GLU A 20 0.22 2.63 -4.37
CA GLU A 20 -1.11 2.80 -3.79
C GLU A 20 -1.78 4.11 -4.26
N GLY A 21 -1.06 5.23 -4.21
CA GLY A 21 -1.57 6.53 -4.66
C GLY A 21 -1.96 6.52 -6.13
N ILE A 22 -1.12 5.94 -6.99
CA ILE A 22 -1.39 5.78 -8.42
C ILE A 22 -2.64 4.93 -8.64
N LEU A 23 -2.72 3.75 -8.02
CA LEU A 23 -3.86 2.84 -8.20
C LEU A 23 -5.17 3.42 -7.64
N ARG A 24 -5.13 4.16 -6.54
CA ARG A 24 -6.30 4.86 -6.02
C ARG A 24 -6.76 6.01 -6.94
N ARG A 25 -5.81 6.73 -7.54
CA ARG A 25 -6.10 7.83 -8.46
C ARG A 25 -6.71 7.33 -9.78
N TYR A 26 -6.13 6.29 -10.37
CA TYR A 26 -6.44 5.85 -11.74
C TYR A 26 -7.28 4.58 -11.83
N GLY A 27 -7.45 3.82 -10.73
CA GLY A 27 -8.10 2.52 -10.75
C GLY A 27 -9.11 2.31 -9.61
N SER A 28 -9.59 3.37 -8.95
CA SER A 28 -10.53 3.27 -7.83
C SER A 28 -11.90 2.67 -8.19
N ASP A 29 -12.27 2.66 -9.48
CA ASP A 29 -13.47 1.99 -9.99
C ASP A 29 -13.33 0.46 -10.02
N LYS A 30 -12.11 -0.04 -10.22
CA LYS A 30 -11.82 -1.47 -10.42
C LYS A 30 -11.09 -2.14 -9.26
N PHE A 31 -10.35 -1.37 -8.47
CA PHE A 31 -9.43 -1.89 -7.46
C PHE A 31 -9.71 -1.31 -6.07
N GLU A 32 -9.57 -2.18 -5.08
CA GLU A 32 -9.48 -1.82 -3.67
C GLU A 32 -8.03 -2.06 -3.23
N VAL A 33 -7.30 -0.98 -2.92
CA VAL A 33 -5.83 -1.04 -2.81
C VAL A 33 -5.34 -0.67 -1.42
N GLU A 34 -4.48 -1.53 -0.90
CA GLU A 34 -3.77 -1.39 0.37
C GLU A 34 -2.27 -1.57 0.15
N SER A 35 -1.44 -0.93 0.99
CA SER A 35 0.01 -1.09 0.92
C SER A 35 0.63 -1.21 2.30
N VAL A 36 1.71 -1.99 2.39
CA VAL A 36 2.47 -2.25 3.61
C VAL A 36 3.95 -2.22 3.26
N GLU A 37 4.74 -1.62 4.14
CA GLU A 37 6.20 -1.68 4.11
C GLU A 37 6.71 -2.62 5.19
N SER A 38 7.52 -3.60 4.79
CA SER A 38 8.24 -4.46 5.74
C SER A 38 9.56 -3.78 6.07
N GLU A 39 9.56 -3.04 7.17
CA GLU A 39 10.77 -2.51 7.78
C GLU A 39 11.10 -3.36 9.00
N THR A 40 12.23 -4.07 8.95
CA THR A 40 12.81 -4.71 10.12
C THR A 40 13.16 -3.63 11.14
N LEU A 41 12.28 -3.46 12.13
CA LEU A 41 12.48 -2.74 13.39
C LEU A 41 12.81 -1.23 13.27
N SER A 42 11.88 -0.43 12.75
CA SER A 42 11.76 0.96 13.22
C SER A 42 10.32 1.43 13.22
N THR A 43 9.92 1.93 14.37
CA THR A 43 8.66 2.56 14.74
C THR A 43 8.24 3.67 13.75
N ARG A 44 7.24 3.37 12.91
CA ARG A 44 6.15 4.25 12.39
C ARG A 44 5.83 3.92 10.93
N SER A 45 4.96 2.94 10.70
CA SER A 45 4.04 3.02 9.56
C SER A 45 2.62 3.02 10.10
N SER A 46 1.96 4.17 10.00
CA SER A 46 0.69 4.51 10.67
C SER A 46 -0.53 3.75 10.16
N LYS A 47 -0.39 2.75 9.30
CA LYS A 47 -1.50 1.89 8.88
C LYS A 47 -1.58 0.66 9.75
N ARG A 48 -2.20 0.83 10.92
CA ARG A 48 -2.76 -0.30 11.65
C ARG A 48 -3.92 -0.83 10.80
N LEU A 49 -3.71 -1.94 10.09
CA LEU A 49 -4.79 -2.68 9.45
C LEU A 49 -5.81 -3.08 10.54
N PRO A 50 -7.12 -2.92 10.31
CA PRO A 50 -8.16 -3.30 11.27
C PRO A 50 -8.16 -4.80 11.56
#